data_AF-A0A0M0KBL0-F1
#
_entry.id   AF-A0A0M0KBL0-F1
#
_cell.length_a   1.000
_cell.length_b   1.000
_cell.length_c   1.000
_cell.angle_alpha   90.00
_cell.angle_beta   90.00
_cell.angle_gamma   90.00
#
_symmetry.space_group_name_H-M   'P 1'
#
loop_
_entity.id
_entity.type
_entity.pdbx_description
1 polymer ?
#
loop_
_entity_poly.entity_id
_entity_poly.type
_entity_poly.pdbx_seq_one_letter_code
_entity_poly.pdbx_strand_id
1 'polypeptide(L)'
;MESIPPTDEDLKKLAAEAADRRLKGLTDEAERGARDIHVADHMPIKRFFYAAKTILQQARTLAGEQDLERAYVLLIRFSTLFVEVLPTHAGFKTAEVADDRKALIKEVSKVLEEATLVKSVLRSRYLVDDEARIRAERS
;
A
#
# COMPACT_ATOMS: atom_id res chain seq x y z
N MET A 1 -29.99 2.60 -33.16
CA MET A 1 -29.60 1.51 -32.24
C MET A 1 -29.85 2.01 -30.84
N GLU A 2 -30.98 1.64 -30.22
CA GLU A 2 -31.18 1.90 -28.79
C GLU A 2 -30.17 1.06 -28.02
N SER A 3 -29.32 1.70 -27.22
CA SER A 3 -28.46 0.96 -26.29
C SER A 3 -29.35 0.37 -25.21
N ILE A 4 -29.35 -0.94 -25.07
CA ILE A 4 -30.01 -1.63 -23.95
C ILE A 4 -29.43 -1.03 -22.65
N PRO A 5 -30.28 -0.53 -21.74
CA PRO A 5 -29.80 -0.01 -20.46
C PRO A 5 -29.08 -1.13 -19.68
N PRO A 6 -27.93 -0.84 -19.05
CA PRO A 6 -27.18 -1.85 -18.31
C PRO A 6 -28.02 -2.41 -17.16
N THR A 7 -27.85 -3.69 -16.91
CA THR A 7 -28.51 -4.39 -15.80
C THR A 7 -27.90 -4.00 -14.46
N ASP A 8 -28.58 -4.28 -13.35
CA ASP A 8 -28.01 -4.11 -12.00
C ASP A 8 -26.71 -4.89 -11.80
N GLU A 9 -26.54 -6.01 -12.50
CA GLU A 9 -25.31 -6.80 -12.48
C GLU A 9 -24.16 -6.07 -13.18
N ASP A 10 -24.44 -5.42 -14.31
CA ASP A 10 -23.46 -4.58 -15.01
C ASP A 10 -23.01 -3.39 -14.14
N LEU A 11 -23.93 -2.76 -13.42
CA LEU A 11 -23.62 -1.66 -12.50
C LEU A 11 -22.69 -2.10 -11.37
N LYS A 12 -22.96 -3.25 -10.75
CA LYS A 12 -22.11 -3.84 -9.70
C LYS A 12 -20.73 -4.19 -10.23
N LYS A 13 -20.65 -4.73 -11.45
CA LYS A 13 -19.37 -5.04 -12.09
C LYS A 13 -18.55 -3.78 -12.35
N LEU A 14 -19.16 -2.72 -12.88
CA LEU A 14 -18.50 -1.43 -13.11
C LEU A 14 -18.00 -0.81 -11.80
N ALA A 15 -18.79 -0.90 -10.72
CA ALA A 15 -18.37 -0.43 -9.40
C ALA A 15 -17.18 -1.24 -8.85
N ALA A 16 -17.19 -2.57 -9.02
CA ALA A 16 -16.07 -3.41 -8.63
C ALA A 16 -14.79 -3.07 -9.39
N GLU A 17 -14.88 -2.87 -10.70
CA GLU A 17 -13.75 -2.44 -11.54
C GLU A 17 -13.24 -1.04 -11.17
N ALA A 18 -14.12 -0.13 -10.76
CA ALA A 18 -13.74 1.20 -10.26
C ALA A 18 -13.00 1.11 -8.91
N ALA A 19 -13.54 0.33 -7.96
CA ALA A 19 -12.92 0.09 -6.66
C ALA A 19 -11.52 -0.54 -6.80
N ASP A 20 -11.38 -1.55 -7.65
CA ASP A 20 -10.09 -2.21 -7.89
C ASP A 20 -9.07 -1.27 -8.55
N ARG A 21 -9.51 -0.38 -9.45
CA ARG A 21 -8.65 0.66 -10.04
C ARG A 21 -8.13 1.64 -9.00
N ARG A 22 -8.97 2.09 -8.06
CA ARG A 22 -8.56 2.98 -6.96
C ARG A 22 -7.52 2.31 -6.07
N LEU A 23 -7.74 1.07 -5.67
CA LEU A 23 -6.77 0.30 -4.88
C LEU A 23 -5.45 0.12 -5.62
N LYS A 24 -5.51 -0.21 -6.91
CA LYS A 24 -4.31 -0.30 -7.75
C LYS A 24 -3.54 1.01 -7.78
N GLY A 25 -4.25 2.15 -7.89
CA GLY A 25 -3.63 3.48 -7.83
C GLY A 25 -2.83 3.70 -6.54
N LEU A 26 -3.40 3.32 -5.38
CA LEU A 26 -2.71 3.41 -4.09
C LEU A 26 -1.49 2.48 -4.02
N THR A 27 -1.61 1.24 -4.49
CA THR A 27 -0.48 0.30 -4.54
C THR A 27 0.64 0.85 -5.43
N ASP A 28 0.30 1.31 -6.64
CA ASP A 28 1.30 1.85 -7.58
C ASP A 28 1.98 3.11 -7.00
N GLU A 29 1.25 3.97 -6.29
CA GLU A 29 1.82 5.14 -5.58
C GLU A 29 2.77 4.73 -4.46
N ALA A 30 2.38 3.76 -3.65
CA ALA A 30 3.19 3.25 -2.55
C ALA A 30 4.52 2.69 -3.05
N GLU A 31 4.47 1.85 -4.08
CA GLU A 31 5.64 1.22 -4.66
C GLU A 31 6.57 2.23 -5.34
N ARG A 32 6.03 3.17 -6.14
CA ARG A 32 6.83 4.26 -6.72
C ARG A 32 7.53 5.06 -5.63
N GLY A 33 6.79 5.48 -4.61
CA GLY A 33 7.35 6.24 -3.50
C GLY A 33 8.41 5.49 -2.69
N ALA A 34 8.39 4.15 -2.68
CA ALA A 34 9.47 3.36 -2.10
C ALA A 34 10.72 3.35 -3.01
N ARG A 35 10.52 3.13 -4.32
CA ARG A 35 11.60 3.03 -5.32
C ARG A 35 12.30 4.37 -5.58
N ASP A 36 11.60 5.48 -5.35
CA ASP A 36 12.17 6.83 -5.43
C ASP A 36 13.12 7.16 -4.27
N ILE A 37 13.13 6.36 -3.20
CA ILE A 37 14.07 6.53 -2.10
C ILE A 37 15.47 6.11 -2.59
N HIS A 38 16.33 7.10 -2.82
CA HIS A 38 17.71 6.85 -3.22
C HIS A 38 18.56 6.32 -2.04
N VAL A 39 18.83 5.02 -2.05
CA VAL A 39 19.61 4.35 -1.02
C VAL A 39 21.10 4.33 -1.41
N ALA A 40 21.80 5.41 -1.09
CA ALA A 40 23.20 5.60 -1.49
C ALA A 40 24.19 4.88 -0.55
N ASP A 41 25.14 4.13 -1.14
CA ASP A 41 26.11 3.28 -0.40
C ASP A 41 27.09 4.04 0.50
N HIS A 42 27.29 5.35 0.27
CA HIS A 42 28.14 6.18 1.12
C HIS A 42 27.45 6.54 2.45
N MET A 43 26.14 6.31 2.57
CA MET A 43 25.39 6.53 3.81
C MET A 43 25.31 5.25 4.64
N PRO A 44 25.34 5.33 5.99
CA PRO A 44 25.18 4.15 6.82
C PRO A 44 23.80 3.49 6.62
N ILE A 45 23.78 2.18 6.37
CA ILE A 45 22.56 1.40 6.12
C ILE A 45 21.51 1.57 7.24
N LYS A 46 21.97 1.72 8.49
CA LYS A 46 21.11 1.92 9.66
C LYS A 46 20.19 3.14 9.52
N ARG A 47 20.61 4.20 8.81
CA ARG A 47 19.77 5.38 8.55
C ARG A 47 18.47 5.00 7.83
N PHE A 48 18.56 4.12 6.85
CA PHE A 48 17.40 3.67 6.09
C PHE A 48 16.51 2.72 6.90
N PHE A 49 17.09 1.94 7.82
CA PHE A 49 16.32 1.13 8.76
C PHE A 49 15.49 2.01 9.72
N TYR A 50 16.06 3.11 10.21
CA TYR A 50 15.31 4.08 11.01
C TYR A 50 14.19 4.74 10.19
N ALA A 51 14.48 5.18 8.96
CA ALA A 51 13.48 5.75 8.07
C ALA A 51 12.31 4.77 7.82
N ALA A 52 12.61 3.49 7.56
CA ALA A 52 11.59 2.45 7.40
C ALA A 52 10.72 2.29 8.67
N LYS A 53 11.34 2.27 9.87
CA LYS A 53 10.60 2.22 11.13
C LYS A 53 9.69 3.43 11.33
N THR A 54 10.13 4.63 10.94
CA THR A 54 9.30 5.85 10.99
C THR A 54 8.11 5.77 10.04
N ILE A 55 8.31 5.28 8.80
CA ILE A 55 7.21 5.05 7.84
C ILE A 55 6.15 4.12 8.44
N LEU A 56 6.59 3.01 9.03
CA LEU A 56 5.67 2.05 9.65
C LEU A 56 4.92 2.64 10.86
N GLN A 57 5.61 3.39 11.71
CA GLN A 57 4.98 4.05 12.85
C GLN A 57 3.89 5.03 12.38
N GLN A 58 4.19 5.84 11.36
CA GLN A 58 3.23 6.78 10.78
C GLN A 58 2.04 6.06 10.13
N ALA A 59 2.28 4.94 9.43
CA ALA A 59 1.23 4.12 8.84
C ALA A 59 0.21 3.65 9.90
N ARG A 60 0.70 3.16 11.04
CA ARG A 60 -0.13 2.70 12.15
C ARG A 60 -0.87 3.84 12.85
N THR A 61 -0.27 5.02 12.97
CA THR A 61 -0.97 6.22 13.46
C THR A 61 -2.14 6.59 12.54
N LEU A 62 -1.91 6.66 11.22
CA LEU A 62 -2.96 6.96 10.24
C LEU A 62 -4.07 5.92 10.25
N ALA A 63 -3.74 4.63 10.43
CA ALA A 63 -4.73 3.58 10.57
C ALA A 63 -5.62 3.78 11.81
N GLY A 64 -5.02 4.18 12.93
CA GLY A 64 -5.75 4.54 14.16
C GLY A 64 -6.66 5.75 13.98
N GLU A 65 -6.26 6.71 13.15
CA GLU A 65 -7.03 7.90 12.77
C GLU A 65 -8.10 7.61 11.70
N GLN A 66 -8.28 6.35 11.28
CA GLN A 66 -9.18 5.92 10.20
C GLN A 66 -8.83 6.46 8.81
N ASP A 67 -7.63 7.03 8.65
CA ASP A 67 -7.09 7.39 7.34
C ASP A 67 -6.47 6.16 6.65
N LEU A 68 -7.36 5.28 6.23
CA LEU A 68 -6.99 3.96 5.72
C LEU A 68 -6.26 4.03 4.39
N GLU A 69 -6.55 5.02 3.53
CA GLU A 69 -5.86 5.18 2.25
C GLU A 69 -4.38 5.51 2.46
N ARG A 70 -4.08 6.54 3.26
CA ARG A 70 -2.69 6.92 3.54
C ARG A 70 -1.98 5.87 4.37
N ALA A 71 -2.67 5.23 5.33
CA ALA A 71 -2.12 4.10 6.07
C ALA A 71 -1.71 2.96 5.12
N TYR A 72 -2.60 2.56 4.21
CA TYR A 72 -2.34 1.50 3.23
C TYR A 72 -1.11 1.82 2.37
N VAL A 73 -1.03 3.05 1.86
CA VAL A 73 0.12 3.51 1.06
C VAL A 73 1.43 3.35 1.85
N LEU A 74 1.47 3.75 3.12
CA LEU A 74 2.69 3.64 3.92
C LEU A 74 3.03 2.19 4.32
N LEU A 75 2.05 1.32 4.57
CA LEU A 75 2.30 -0.11 4.85
C LEU A 75 2.93 -0.82 3.64
N ILE A 76 2.39 -0.57 2.44
CA ILE A 76 2.98 -1.11 1.20
C ILE A 76 4.35 -0.49 0.95
N ARG A 77 4.50 0.84 1.09
CA ARG A 77 5.78 1.53 0.89
C ARG A 77 6.88 0.99 1.81
N PHE A 78 6.57 0.75 3.09
CA PHE A 78 7.50 0.11 4.03
C PHE A 78 7.92 -1.27 3.53
N SER A 79 6.96 -2.09 3.10
CA SER A 79 7.18 -3.45 2.65
C SER A 79 8.06 -3.48 1.40
N THR A 80 7.74 -2.67 0.38
CA THR A 80 8.52 -2.52 -0.85
C THR A 80 9.92 -1.97 -0.57
N LEU A 81 10.06 -0.94 0.27
CA LEU A 81 11.36 -0.40 0.65
C LEU A 81 12.24 -1.51 1.23
N PHE A 82 11.71 -2.33 2.11
CA PHE A 82 12.50 -3.35 2.79
C PHE A 82 12.80 -4.59 1.91
N VAL A 83 11.85 -5.01 1.07
CA VAL A 83 11.97 -6.24 0.27
C VAL A 83 12.70 -6.00 -1.05
N GLU A 84 12.54 -4.83 -1.66
CA GLU A 84 13.08 -4.52 -3.00
C GLU A 84 14.25 -3.55 -2.94
N VAL A 85 14.13 -2.47 -2.16
CA VAL A 85 15.05 -1.32 -2.25
C VAL A 85 16.26 -1.46 -1.32
N LEU A 86 16.07 -1.68 -0.02
CA LEU A 86 17.19 -1.83 0.92
C LEU A 86 18.17 -2.95 0.57
N PRO A 87 17.74 -4.10 0.00
CA PRO A 87 18.66 -5.17 -0.41
C PRO A 87 19.67 -4.77 -1.49
N THR A 88 19.47 -3.64 -2.19
CA THR A 88 20.43 -3.14 -3.19
C THR A 88 21.63 -2.43 -2.55
N HIS A 89 21.52 -1.98 -1.30
CA HIS A 89 22.60 -1.28 -0.61
C HIS A 89 23.69 -2.25 -0.12
N ALA A 90 24.96 -1.91 -0.33
CA ALA A 90 26.10 -2.78 -0.01
C ALA A 90 26.14 -3.19 1.47
N GLY A 91 25.76 -2.26 2.35
CA GLY A 91 25.66 -2.48 3.80
C GLY A 91 24.54 -3.42 4.26
N PHE A 92 23.57 -3.77 3.41
CA PHE A 92 22.39 -4.56 3.84
C PHE A 92 22.72 -6.00 4.22
N LYS A 93 23.73 -6.59 3.56
CA LYS A 93 24.12 -8.00 3.75
C LYS A 93 25.26 -8.18 4.76
N THR A 94 25.70 -7.11 5.41
CA THR A 94 26.78 -7.19 6.40
C THR A 94 26.30 -7.86 7.69
N ALA A 95 27.27 -8.34 8.48
CA ALA A 95 27.01 -8.91 9.80
C ALA A 95 26.51 -7.85 10.80
N GLU A 96 26.89 -6.58 10.62
CA GLU A 96 26.54 -5.47 11.51
C GLU A 96 25.02 -5.27 11.66
N VAL A 97 24.26 -5.52 10.59
CA VAL A 97 22.79 -5.35 10.56
C VAL A 97 22.05 -6.68 10.48
N ALA A 98 22.71 -7.81 10.76
CA ALA A 98 22.09 -9.12 10.61
C ALA A 98 20.86 -9.32 11.49
N ASP A 99 20.94 -8.91 12.76
CA ASP A 99 19.84 -9.04 13.71
C ASP A 99 18.69 -8.08 13.39
N ASP A 100 19.01 -6.82 13.08
CA ASP A 100 18.03 -5.82 12.65
C ASP A 100 17.29 -6.28 11.39
N ARG A 101 18.02 -6.83 10.40
CA ARG A 101 17.45 -7.37 9.17
C ARG A 101 16.52 -8.54 9.47
N LYS A 102 16.93 -9.47 10.33
CA LYS A 102 16.11 -10.63 10.73
C LYS A 102 14.84 -10.21 11.46
N ALA A 103 14.91 -9.20 12.32
CA ALA A 103 13.75 -8.65 13.02
C ALA A 103 12.78 -8.00 12.03
N LEU A 104 13.28 -7.20 11.09
CA LEU A 104 12.44 -6.52 10.10
C LEU A 104 11.81 -7.48 9.08
N ILE A 105 12.47 -8.56 8.66
CA ILE A 105 11.84 -9.59 7.81
C ILE A 105 10.58 -10.14 8.47
N LYS A 106 10.64 -10.44 9.78
CA LYS A 106 9.46 -10.91 10.54
C LYS A 106 8.38 -9.84 10.63
N GLU A 107 8.77 -8.58 10.76
CA GLU A 107 7.83 -7.47 10.83
C GLU A 107 7.14 -7.23 9.49
N VAL A 108 7.84 -7.35 8.36
CA VAL A 108 7.26 -7.24 7.01
C VAL A 108 6.12 -8.22 6.81
N SER A 109 6.23 -9.48 7.25
CA SER A 109 5.14 -10.45 7.16
C SER A 109 3.87 -9.95 7.86
N LYS A 110 4.00 -9.43 9.09
CA LYS A 110 2.86 -8.86 9.83
C LYS A 110 2.30 -7.62 9.15
N VAL A 111 3.18 -6.76 8.62
CA VAL A 111 2.76 -5.54 7.93
C VAL A 111 1.99 -5.86 6.65
N LEU A 112 2.35 -6.92 5.92
CA LEU A 112 1.58 -7.38 4.76
C LEU A 112 0.20 -7.93 5.15
N GLU A 113 0.10 -8.59 6.30
CA GLU A 113 -1.20 -8.98 6.88
C GLU A 113 -2.04 -7.75 7.23
N GLU A 114 -1.47 -6.76 7.94
CA GLU A 114 -2.11 -5.47 8.24
C GLU A 114 -2.58 -4.77 6.95
N ALA A 115 -1.72 -4.71 5.92
CA ALA A 115 -2.06 -4.09 4.63
C ALA A 115 -3.20 -4.84 3.92
N THR A 116 -3.26 -6.17 4.02
CA THR A 116 -4.35 -6.98 3.45
C THR A 116 -5.67 -6.68 4.14
N LEU A 117 -5.68 -6.53 5.47
CA LEU A 117 -6.87 -6.14 6.21
C LEU A 117 -7.35 -4.74 5.80
N VAL A 118 -6.45 -3.76 5.78
CA VAL A 118 -6.78 -2.39 5.36
C VAL A 118 -7.30 -2.35 3.92
N LYS A 119 -6.67 -3.09 3.01
CA LYS A 119 -7.10 -3.22 1.61
C LYS A 119 -8.54 -3.74 1.49
N SER A 120 -8.90 -4.75 2.28
CA SER A 120 -10.26 -5.33 2.23
C SER A 120 -11.33 -4.34 2.71
N VAL A 121 -11.03 -3.55 3.74
CA VAL A 121 -11.91 -2.48 4.24
C VAL A 121 -12.05 -1.38 3.20
N LEU A 122 -10.94 -0.90 2.62
CA LEU A 122 -10.96 0.12 1.56
C LEU A 122 -11.76 -0.36 0.34
N ARG A 123 -11.54 -1.61 -0.10
CA ARG A 123 -12.28 -2.19 -1.21
C ARG A 123 -13.79 -2.15 -0.96
N SER A 124 -14.21 -2.51 0.26
CA SER A 124 -15.62 -2.52 0.63
C SER A 124 -16.22 -1.11 0.64
N ARG A 125 -15.48 -0.11 1.14
CA ARG A 125 -15.90 1.30 1.10
C ARG A 125 -16.06 1.78 -0.35
N TYR A 126 -15.06 1.53 -1.19
CA TYR A 126 -15.08 1.95 -2.59
C TYR A 126 -16.21 1.30 -3.39
N LEU A 127 -16.50 0.02 -3.14
CA LEU A 127 -17.63 -0.64 -3.79
C LEU A 127 -18.95 0.10 -3.56
N VAL A 128 -19.23 0.47 -2.31
CA VAL A 128 -20.46 1.18 -1.94
C VAL A 128 -20.47 2.57 -2.57
N ASP A 129 -19.36 3.31 -2.46
CA ASP A 129 -19.24 4.66 -3.01
C ASP A 129 -19.40 4.68 -4.54
N ASP A 130 -18.73 3.78 -5.25
CA ASP A 130 -18.77 3.71 -6.71
C ASP A 130 -20.12 3.20 -7.23
N GLU A 131 -20.76 2.26 -6.53
CA GLU A 131 -22.12 1.82 -6.88
C GLU A 131 -23.12 2.98 -6.75
N ALA A 132 -23.05 3.75 -5.66
CA ALA A 132 -23.89 4.92 -5.45
C ALA A 132 -23.65 6.00 -6.51
N ARG A 133 -22.39 6.31 -6.82
CA ARG A 133 -22.01 7.30 -7.83
C ARG A 133 -22.49 6.91 -9.23
N ILE A 134 -22.26 5.66 -9.64
CA ILE A 134 -22.64 5.17 -10.98
C ILE A 134 -24.16 5.17 -11.15
N ARG A 135 -24.93 4.84 -10.09
CA ARG A 135 -26.39 4.94 -10.12
C ARG A 135 -26.85 6.39 -10.29
N ALA A 136 -26.27 7.32 -9.53
CA ALA A 136 -26.63 8.73 -9.59
C ALA A 136 -26.29 9.40 -10.94
N GLU A 137 -25.19 9.00 -11.60
CA GLU A 137 -24.82 9.50 -12.93
C GLU A 137 -25.76 9.02 -14.06
N ARG A 138 -26.61 8.03 -13.79
CA ARG A 138 -27.48 7.37 -14.78
C ARG A 138 -28.98 7.58 -14.52
N SER A 139 -29.35 8.21 -13.41
CA SER A 139 -30.71 8.67 -13.09
C SER A 139 -30.95 10.08 -13.61
#